data_AF-L9MP35-F1
#
_entry.id   AF-L9MP35-F1
#
_cell.length_a   1.000
_cell.length_b   1.000
_cell.length_c   1.000
_cell.angle_alpha   90.00
_cell.angle_beta   90.00
_cell.angle_gamma   90.00
#
_symmetry.space_group_name_H-M   'P 1'
#
loop_
_entity.id
_entity.type
_entity.pdbx_description
1 polymer ?
#
loop_
_entity_poly.entity_id
_entity_poly.type
_entity_poly.pdbx_seq_one_letter_code
_entity_poly.pdbx_strand_id
1 'polypeptide(L)'
;MVVDWGEEDDAIITYCEKILETGQLSAKFEAADNKQGFTITIQLGEKTLLIPYQGEGADRDTTLRALNEILHPDYEIRFCKASDGSDTLEFIPLPQKLWHQLDLKYAEKMDDLFARFEHDSVFFGS
;
A
#
# COMPACT_ATOMS: atom_id res chain seq x y z
N MET A 1 4.93 -6.20 -5.15
CA MET A 1 4.13 -5.50 -6.17
C MET A 1 4.97 -4.38 -6.73
N VAL A 2 4.82 -4.17 -8.02
CA VAL A 2 5.47 -3.10 -8.78
C VAL A 2 4.39 -2.07 -9.06
N VAL A 3 4.69 -0.81 -8.81
CA VAL A 3 3.70 0.26 -8.64
C VAL A 3 4.25 1.39 -9.50
N ASP A 4 3.59 1.70 -10.64
CA ASP A 4 3.99 2.75 -11.62
C ASP A 4 3.14 4.04 -11.52
N TRP A 5 3.73 5.23 -11.74
CA TRP A 5 3.02 6.51 -11.57
C TRP A 5 1.74 6.62 -12.42
N GLY A 6 1.64 5.90 -13.54
CA GLY A 6 0.48 5.89 -14.42
C GLY A 6 -0.61 4.87 -14.07
N GLU A 7 -0.48 4.14 -12.96
CA GLU A 7 -1.47 3.15 -12.54
C GLU A 7 -2.61 3.77 -11.75
N GLU A 8 -3.82 3.27 -12.01
CA GLU A 8 -5.00 3.58 -11.21
C GLU A 8 -4.87 2.98 -9.79
N ASP A 9 -5.29 3.75 -8.78
CA ASP A 9 -5.13 3.40 -7.37
C ASP A 9 -5.82 2.07 -6.98
N ASP A 10 -6.93 1.71 -7.63
CA ASP A 10 -7.62 0.43 -7.38
C ASP A 10 -6.81 -0.80 -7.89
N ALA A 11 -5.94 -0.60 -8.89
CA ALA A 11 -5.03 -1.63 -9.36
C ALA A 11 -4.00 -2.04 -8.29
N ILE A 12 -3.57 -1.10 -7.45
CA ILE A 12 -2.61 -1.34 -6.36
C ILE A 12 -3.17 -2.36 -5.36
N ILE A 13 -4.45 -2.23 -4.99
CA ILE A 13 -5.14 -3.17 -4.11
C ILE A 13 -5.19 -4.55 -4.77
N THR A 14 -5.46 -4.60 -6.09
CA THR A 14 -5.49 -5.85 -6.86
C THR A 14 -4.11 -6.52 -6.91
N TYR A 15 -3.02 -5.78 -7.05
CA TYR A 15 -1.67 -6.34 -7.02
C TYR A 15 -1.30 -6.89 -5.66
N CYS A 16 -1.67 -6.18 -4.60
CA CYS A 16 -1.46 -6.64 -3.24
C CYS A 16 -2.19 -7.96 -2.99
N GLU A 17 -3.47 -8.06 -3.41
CA GLU A 17 -4.25 -9.28 -3.25
C GLU A 17 -3.68 -10.45 -4.05
N LYS A 18 -3.15 -10.22 -5.26
CA LYS A 18 -2.47 -11.26 -6.04
C LYS A 18 -1.22 -11.82 -5.37
N ILE A 19 -0.62 -11.09 -4.42
CA ILE A 19 0.57 -11.55 -3.68
C ILE A 19 0.17 -12.21 -2.36
N LEU A 20 -0.79 -11.61 -1.64
CA LEU A 20 -1.22 -12.11 -0.35
C LEU A 20 -2.21 -13.28 -0.44
N GLU A 21 -2.92 -13.39 -1.57
CA GLU A 21 -3.91 -14.43 -1.89
C GLU A 21 -4.92 -14.66 -0.74
N THR A 22 -5.43 -13.57 -0.15
CA THR A 22 -6.31 -13.66 1.03
C THR A 22 -7.72 -14.16 0.67
N GLY A 23 -8.13 -13.99 -0.59
CA GLY A 23 -9.49 -14.15 -1.09
C GLY A 23 -10.47 -13.09 -0.56
N GLN A 24 -9.98 -12.06 0.14
CA GLN A 24 -10.79 -11.16 0.96
C GLN A 24 -10.44 -9.68 0.78
N LEU A 25 -9.32 -9.36 0.13
CA LEU A 25 -8.89 -8.00 -0.16
C LEU A 25 -9.48 -7.52 -1.49
N SER A 26 -10.19 -6.40 -1.48
CA SER A 26 -10.76 -5.79 -2.69
C SER A 26 -10.93 -4.28 -2.53
N ALA A 27 -11.14 -3.58 -3.64
CA ALA A 27 -11.45 -2.15 -3.66
C ALA A 27 -12.79 -1.92 -4.35
N LYS A 28 -13.54 -0.92 -3.87
CA LYS A 28 -14.78 -0.45 -4.47
C LYS A 28 -14.65 1.01 -4.84
N PHE A 29 -14.85 1.30 -6.12
CA PHE A 29 -14.91 2.65 -6.66
C PHE A 29 -16.35 3.14 -6.75
N GLU A 30 -16.61 4.36 -6.30
CA GLU A 30 -17.93 5.01 -6.40
C GLU A 30 -17.76 6.48 -6.76
N ALA A 31 -18.58 6.98 -7.69
CA ALA A 31 -18.66 8.42 -7.95
C ALA A 31 -19.20 9.16 -6.71
N ALA A 32 -18.65 10.33 -6.41
CA ALA A 32 -18.99 11.10 -5.23
C ALA A 32 -18.94 12.60 -5.50
N ASP A 33 -19.79 13.36 -4.81
CA ASP A 33 -19.77 14.83 -4.83
C ASP A 33 -18.72 15.35 -3.82
N ASN A 34 -17.45 15.14 -4.16
CA ASN A 34 -16.28 15.60 -3.41
C ASN A 34 -15.22 16.19 -4.37
N LYS A 35 -14.12 16.71 -3.84
CA LYS A 35 -13.04 17.31 -4.66
C LYS A 35 -12.41 16.34 -5.66
N GLN A 36 -12.45 15.05 -5.34
CA GLN A 36 -11.90 13.99 -6.18
C GLN A 36 -12.88 13.56 -7.29
N GLY A 37 -14.18 13.78 -7.11
CA GLY A 37 -15.24 13.25 -7.97
C GLY A 37 -15.56 11.77 -7.73
N PHE A 38 -14.87 11.13 -6.79
CA PHE A 38 -15.03 9.72 -6.46
C PHE A 38 -14.55 9.39 -5.04
N THR A 39 -14.85 8.16 -4.62
CA THR A 39 -14.33 7.53 -3.42
C THR A 39 -13.84 6.13 -3.75
N ILE A 40 -12.76 5.70 -3.10
CA ILE A 40 -12.32 4.31 -3.12
C ILE A 40 -12.39 3.77 -1.69
N THR A 41 -13.10 2.67 -1.51
CA THR A 41 -13.16 1.94 -0.23
C THR A 41 -12.43 0.60 -0.37
N ILE A 42 -11.46 0.36 0.50
CA ILE A 42 -10.75 -0.92 0.60
C ILE A 42 -11.53 -1.83 1.56
N GLN A 43 -11.70 -3.10 1.19
CA GLN A 43 -12.30 -4.12 2.03
C GLN A 43 -11.31 -5.26 2.25
N LEU A 44 -11.17 -5.71 3.50
CA LEU A 44 -10.42 -6.92 3.90
C LEU A 44 -11.28 -7.73 4.86
N GLY A 45 -11.96 -8.75 4.33
CA GLY A 45 -12.93 -9.54 5.09
C GLY A 45 -14.09 -8.65 5.54
N GLU A 46 -14.26 -8.49 6.86
CA GLU A 46 -15.28 -7.60 7.45
C GLU A 46 -14.78 -6.16 7.66
N LYS A 47 -13.46 -5.93 7.56
CA LYS A 47 -12.89 -4.57 7.69
C LYS A 47 -13.14 -3.78 6.42
N THR A 48 -13.46 -2.51 6.57
CA THR A 48 -13.54 -1.55 5.46
C THR A 48 -12.81 -0.26 5.83
N LEU A 49 -12.20 0.38 4.83
CA LEU A 49 -11.48 1.65 5.00
C LEU A 49 -11.72 2.52 3.77
N LEU A 50 -12.28 3.71 3.98
CA LEU A 50 -12.38 4.75 2.96
C LEU A 50 -11.02 5.44 2.80
N ILE A 51 -10.46 5.47 1.59
CA ILE A 51 -9.16 6.11 1.35
C ILE A 51 -9.31 7.64 1.54
N PRO A 52 -8.53 8.26 2.45
CA PRO A 52 -8.76 9.64 2.89
C PRO A 52 -8.04 10.68 2.00
N TYR A 53 -8.37 10.72 0.70
CA TYR A 53 -7.78 11.71 -0.23
C TYR A 53 -8.07 13.16 0.22
N GLN A 54 -7.05 14.03 0.13
CA GLN A 54 -7.13 15.44 0.57
C GLN A 54 -7.20 16.46 -0.58
N GLY A 55 -6.78 16.09 -1.79
CA GLY A 55 -6.62 16.97 -2.96
C GLY A 55 -7.61 16.69 -4.10
N GLU A 56 -7.33 17.20 -5.30
CA GLU A 56 -8.04 16.79 -6.51
C GLU A 56 -7.45 15.47 -7.03
N GLY A 57 -8.31 14.56 -7.50
CA GLY A 57 -7.88 13.25 -7.98
C GLY A 57 -7.41 12.28 -6.88
N ALA A 58 -6.86 11.15 -7.31
CA ALA A 58 -6.26 10.16 -6.43
C ALA A 58 -4.87 10.63 -5.95
N ASP A 59 -4.44 10.13 -4.80
CA ASP A 59 -3.07 10.27 -4.31
C ASP A 59 -2.54 8.91 -3.90
N ARG A 60 -1.50 8.47 -4.60
CA ARG A 60 -1.02 7.10 -4.53
C ARG A 60 -0.32 6.77 -3.23
N ASP A 61 0.36 7.76 -2.65
CA ASP A 61 0.93 7.60 -1.32
C ASP A 61 -0.18 7.46 -0.27
N THR A 62 -1.28 8.21 -0.40
CA THR A 62 -2.46 8.02 0.46
C THR A 62 -3.08 6.63 0.28
N THR A 63 -3.19 6.12 -0.95
CA THR A 63 -3.69 4.76 -1.21
C THR A 63 -2.80 3.69 -0.60
N LEU A 64 -1.48 3.79 -0.78
CA LEU A 64 -0.52 2.86 -0.20
C LEU A 64 -0.60 2.88 1.34
N ARG A 65 -0.64 4.06 1.97
CA ARG A 65 -0.79 4.18 3.43
C ARG A 65 -2.10 3.57 3.92
N ALA A 66 -3.22 3.89 3.28
CA ALA A 66 -4.53 3.33 3.63
C ALA A 66 -4.57 1.79 3.46
N LEU A 67 -3.98 1.27 2.39
CA LEU A 67 -3.87 -0.15 2.16
C LEU A 67 -3.01 -0.84 3.25
N ASN A 68 -1.86 -0.26 3.59
CA ASN A 68 -1.03 -0.80 4.67
C ASN A 68 -1.74 -0.77 6.04
N GLU A 69 -2.53 0.27 6.29
CA GLU A 69 -3.32 0.40 7.53
C GLU A 69 -4.34 -0.73 7.69
N ILE A 70 -5.19 -0.97 6.68
CA ILE A 70 -6.24 -2.00 6.79
C ILE A 70 -5.66 -3.43 6.86
N LEU A 71 -4.47 -3.64 6.29
CA LEU A 71 -3.74 -4.91 6.33
C LEU A 71 -3.23 -5.28 7.73
N HIS A 72 -3.00 -4.29 8.59
CA HIS A 72 -2.59 -4.56 9.96
C HIS A 72 -3.72 -5.18 10.82
N PRO A 73 -3.37 -6.05 11.79
CA PRO A 73 -2.01 -6.45 12.18
C PRO A 73 -1.47 -7.68 11.43
N ASP A 74 -2.25 -8.25 10.51
CA ASP A 74 -1.98 -9.59 9.96
C ASP A 74 -0.92 -9.55 8.85
N TYR A 75 -0.85 -8.45 8.12
CA TYR A 75 0.07 -8.20 7.01
C TYR A 75 0.68 -6.80 7.13
N GLU A 76 1.81 -6.61 6.45
CA GLU A 76 2.53 -5.34 6.36
C GLU A 76 3.12 -5.21 4.95
N ILE A 77 3.01 -4.01 4.38
CA ILE A 77 3.68 -3.57 3.17
C ILE A 77 4.93 -2.81 3.59
N ARG A 78 6.08 -3.18 3.03
CA ARG A 78 7.31 -2.37 3.14
C ARG A 78 7.79 -1.92 1.77
N PHE A 79 8.32 -0.71 1.70
CA PHE A 79 8.91 -0.13 0.50
C PHE A 79 10.33 -0.68 0.27
N CYS A 80 10.64 -1.10 -0.95
CA CYS A 80 11.98 -1.54 -1.34
C CYS A 80 12.85 -0.32 -1.68
N LYS A 81 13.76 0.04 -0.77
CA LYS A 81 14.62 1.23 -0.92
C LYS A 81 15.51 1.20 -2.17
N ALA A 82 15.79 0.01 -2.70
CA ALA A 82 16.56 -0.13 -3.93
C ALA A 82 15.83 0.40 -5.17
N SER A 83 14.49 0.56 -5.11
CA SER A 83 13.68 1.12 -6.18
C SER A 83 13.50 2.64 -6.09
N ASP A 84 14.01 3.29 -5.03
CA ASP A 84 13.88 4.73 -4.85
C ASP A 84 14.55 5.52 -5.99
N GLY A 85 13.85 6.54 -6.50
CA GLY A 85 14.23 7.32 -7.67
C GLY A 85 14.00 6.64 -9.04
N SER A 86 13.36 5.46 -9.08
CA SER A 86 12.90 4.82 -10.31
C SER A 86 11.54 5.36 -10.75
N ASP A 87 11.25 5.35 -12.06
CA ASP A 87 9.91 5.66 -12.62
C ASP A 87 8.83 4.69 -12.10
N THR A 88 9.27 3.51 -11.67
CA THR A 88 8.42 2.47 -11.10
C THR A 88 9.00 2.01 -9.77
N LEU A 89 8.18 2.04 -8.72
CA LEU A 89 8.58 1.70 -7.35
C LEU A 89 8.14 0.29 -6.96
N GLU A 90 8.90 -0.32 -6.05
CA GLU A 90 8.68 -1.67 -5.58
C GLU A 90 8.25 -1.69 -4.10
N PHE A 91 7.19 -2.44 -3.83
CA PHE A 91 6.64 -2.64 -2.49
C PHE A 91 6.44 -4.13 -2.22
N ILE A 92 6.64 -4.57 -0.99
CA ILE A 92 6.53 -5.99 -0.62
C ILE A 92 5.44 -6.14 0.43
N PRO A 93 4.25 -6.66 0.06
CA PRO A 93 3.26 -7.11 1.04
C PRO A 93 3.62 -8.53 1.53
N LEU A 94 3.70 -8.74 2.83
CA LEU A 94 3.87 -10.08 3.43
C LEU A 94 3.08 -10.22 4.73
N PRO A 95 2.79 -11.46 5.17
CA PRO A 95 2.29 -11.71 6.53
C PRO A 95 3.27 -11.16 7.58
N GLN A 96 2.73 -10.56 8.64
CA GLN A 96 3.52 -9.98 9.73
C GLN A 96 4.50 -10.98 10.35
N LYS A 97 4.08 -12.25 10.45
CA LYS A 97 4.92 -13.34 10.96
C LYS A 97 6.18 -13.55 10.12
N LEU A 98 6.08 -13.41 8.80
CA LEU A 98 7.22 -13.58 7.91
C LEU A 98 8.15 -12.37 8.00
N TRP A 99 7.61 -11.15 8.08
CA TRP A 99 8.40 -9.96 8.37
C TRP A 99 9.18 -10.10 9.67
N HIS A 100 8.53 -10.56 10.74
CA HIS A 100 9.20 -10.80 12.00
C HIS A 100 10.34 -11.84 11.90
N GLN A 101 10.14 -12.91 11.13
CA GLN A 101 11.21 -13.90 10.88
C GLN A 101 12.38 -13.31 10.10
N LEU A 102 12.12 -12.45 9.11
CA LEU A 102 13.15 -11.76 8.34
C LEU A 102 13.92 -10.75 9.20
N ASP A 103 13.20 -9.97 10.01
CA ASP A 103 13.77 -9.01 10.97
C ASP A 103 14.68 -9.71 11.99
N LEU A 104 14.29 -10.87 12.52
CA LEU A 104 15.15 -11.65 13.42
C LEU A 104 16.37 -12.25 12.71
N LYS A 105 16.21 -12.70 11.47
CA LYS A 105 17.28 -13.39 10.73
C LYS A 105 18.33 -12.42 10.16
N TYR A 106 17.92 -11.22 9.79
CA TYR A 106 18.74 -10.24 9.08
C TYR A 106 18.68 -8.84 9.70
N ALA A 107 18.54 -8.75 11.03
CA ALA A 107 18.26 -7.53 11.78
C ALA A 107 19.03 -6.28 11.32
N GLU A 108 20.33 -6.40 11.06
CA GLU A 108 21.18 -5.26 10.64
C GLU A 108 20.92 -4.76 9.22
N LYS A 109 20.26 -5.55 8.36
CA LYS A 109 20.07 -5.24 6.93
C LYS A 109 18.63 -4.91 6.57
N MET A 110 17.66 -5.33 7.38
CA MET A 110 16.25 -5.18 7.01
C MET A 110 15.85 -3.72 6.90
N ASP A 111 16.24 -2.89 7.86
CA ASP A 111 15.93 -1.46 7.85
C ASP A 111 16.76 -0.72 6.77
N ASP A 112 17.89 -1.26 6.30
CA ASP A 112 18.68 -0.70 5.19
C ASP A 112 18.05 -0.98 3.82
N LEU A 113 17.34 -2.11 3.68
CA LEU A 113 16.75 -2.57 2.42
C LEU A 113 15.29 -2.18 2.27
N PHE A 114 14.55 -2.15 3.39
CA PHE A 114 13.11 -1.97 3.40
C PHE A 114 12.69 -0.87 4.37
N ALA A 115 11.86 0.06 3.90
CA ALA A 115 11.24 1.08 4.75
C ALA A 115 9.83 0.66 5.15
N ARG A 116 9.50 0.85 6.43
CA ARG A 116 8.11 0.80 6.91
C ARG A 116 7.39 2.09 6.52
N PHE A 117 6.06 2.03 6.49
CA PHE A 117 5.25 3.20 6.21
C PHE A 117 5.07 3.98 7.52
N GLU A 118 5.40 5.25 7.46
CA GLU A 118 5.11 6.25 8.48
C GLU A 118 3.88 7.05 8.05
N HIS A 119 3.30 7.82 8.98
CA HIS A 119 2.10 8.63 8.71
C HIS A 119 2.28 9.61 7.55
N ASP A 120 3.51 10.11 7.38
CA ASP A 120 3.92 11.09 6.37
C ASP A 120 4.86 10.51 5.31
N SER A 121 4.92 9.18 5.16
CA SER A 121 5.71 8.57 4.08
C SER A 121 5.25 9.07 2.71
N VAL A 122 6.17 9.67 1.97
CA VAL A 122 6.01 10.11 0.58
C VAL A 122 6.92 9.23 -0.28
N PHE A 123 6.36 8.62 -1.32
CA PHE A 123 7.08 7.79 -2.27
C PHE A 123 7.01 8.37 -3.69
N PHE A 124 5.85 8.92 -4.07
CA PHE A 124 5.66 9.56 -5.36
C PHE A 124 5.73 11.08 -5.23
N GLY A 125 6.69 11.71 -5.93
CA GLY A 125 6.84 13.17 -5.96
C GLY A 125 7.97 13.75 -5.11
N SER A 126 8.97 12.92 -4.77
CA SER A 126 10.27 13.35 -4.26
C SER A 126 11.19 13.94 -5.34
#